data_AF-A0A495J283-F1
#
_entry.id   AF-A0A495J283-F1
#
_cell.length_a   1.000
_cell.length_b   1.000
_cell.length_c   1.000
_cell.angle_alpha   90.00
_cell.angle_beta   90.00
_cell.angle_gamma   90.00
#
_symmetry.space_group_name_H-M   'P 1'
#
loop_
_entity.id
_entity.type
_entity.pdbx_description
1 polymer ?
#
loop_
_entity_poly.entity_id
_entity_poly.type
_entity_poly.pdbx_seq_one_letter_code
_entity_poly.pdbx_strand_id
1 'polypeptide(L)'
;MAINTTNNTFGVAFYLKKQKTTQAGKLPIYARMTVNGKRIEISVKRSIEEHNWNATKGMAKGSREGTVKVNKYLDQFKAGIIDSYQQLLLQKKFITAELLKEKVTGSDQAEFTICKLMEYHNSDQGQLLEPGTMKNYYTTQKYIKEFIKERFKTSDKYLSELSYKFITDFEYYLRNRTPEKGQKRLNNNGLMKHIERFCKMINLAVRLEWIDRDPFHAYQLKFDKVEREYLTKDELAGIEAKKFNIVRLQVVLSPQIFFFSL
;
A
#
# COMPACT_ATOMS: atom_id res chain seq x y z
N MET A 1 12.69 4.21 -40.39
CA MET A 1 11.79 3.28 -39.69
C MET A 1 10.43 3.95 -39.56
N ALA A 2 9.43 3.45 -40.28
CA ALA A 2 8.07 3.95 -40.15
C ALA A 2 7.56 3.63 -38.74
N ILE A 3 7.09 4.65 -38.03
CA ILE A 3 6.37 4.48 -36.78
C ILE A 3 5.09 3.74 -37.16
N ASN A 4 4.98 2.45 -36.82
CA ASN A 4 3.73 1.72 -36.92
C ASN A 4 2.74 2.39 -35.95
N THR A 5 1.96 3.33 -36.46
CA THR A 5 0.81 3.89 -35.76
C THR A 5 -0.23 2.78 -35.72
N THR A 6 -0.18 1.91 -34.70
CA THR A 6 -1.37 1.15 -34.32
C THR A 6 -2.47 2.17 -34.13
N ASN A 7 -3.49 2.14 -34.99
CA ASN A 7 -4.63 3.06 -34.96
C ASN A 7 -5.42 2.80 -33.66
N ASN A 8 -4.91 3.31 -32.54
CA ASN A 8 -5.57 3.21 -31.27
C ASN A 8 -6.78 4.16 -31.32
N THR A 9 -7.95 3.60 -31.59
CA THR A 9 -9.19 4.39 -31.66
C THR A 9 -9.64 4.71 -30.25
N PHE A 10 -9.79 6.01 -29.95
CA PHE A 10 -10.22 6.47 -28.64
C PHE A 10 -11.37 7.49 -28.76
N GLY A 11 -12.39 7.33 -27.93
CA GLY A 11 -13.52 8.24 -27.90
C GLY A 11 -14.22 8.27 -26.55
N VAL A 12 -14.70 9.46 -26.17
CA VAL A 12 -15.48 9.68 -24.93
C VAL A 12 -16.78 10.39 -25.29
N ALA A 13 -17.90 9.79 -24.87
CA ALA A 13 -19.23 10.34 -25.05
C ALA A 13 -20.03 10.25 -23.75
N PHE A 14 -20.89 11.24 -23.49
CA PHE A 14 -21.79 11.22 -22.35
C PHE A 14 -23.22 10.88 -22.78
N TYR A 15 -23.94 10.15 -21.94
CA TYR A 15 -25.34 9.79 -22.17
C TYR A 15 -26.08 9.56 -20.85
N LEU A 16 -27.41 9.54 -20.92
CA LEU A 16 -28.26 9.25 -19.76
C LEU A 16 -28.53 7.75 -19.66
N LYS A 17 -28.32 7.17 -18.48
CA LYS A 17 -28.63 5.76 -18.24
C LYS A 17 -30.06 5.60 -17.76
N LYS A 18 -30.98 5.40 -18.71
CA LYS A 18 -32.45 5.34 -18.49
C LYS A 18 -32.92 4.24 -17.55
N GLN A 19 -32.15 3.16 -17.39
CA GLN A 19 -32.49 2.02 -16.52
C GLN A 19 -32.31 2.31 -15.02
N LYS A 20 -31.79 3.48 -14.64
CA LYS A 20 -31.59 3.87 -13.23
C LYS A 20 -32.19 5.25 -13.02
N THR A 21 -33.34 5.36 -12.37
CA THR A 21 -33.90 6.65 -11.96
C THR A 21 -33.43 6.96 -10.54
N THR A 22 -32.92 8.17 -10.31
CA THR A 22 -32.63 8.61 -8.93
C THR A 22 -33.94 8.90 -8.19
N GLN A 23 -33.95 8.81 -6.85
CA GLN A 23 -35.15 9.08 -6.03
C GLN A 23 -35.80 10.45 -6.32
N ALA A 24 -35.03 11.41 -6.87
CA ALA A 24 -35.47 12.75 -7.24
C ALA A 24 -36.00 12.88 -8.70
N GLY A 25 -36.27 11.77 -9.41
CA GLY A 25 -36.79 11.80 -10.78
C GLY A 25 -35.78 12.20 -11.86
N LYS A 26 -34.50 12.36 -11.50
CA LYS A 26 -33.41 12.69 -12.45
C LYS A 26 -32.72 11.44 -12.97
N LEU A 27 -32.25 11.49 -14.22
CA LEU A 27 -31.48 10.42 -14.83
C LEU A 27 -29.98 10.63 -14.62
N PRO A 28 -29.22 9.59 -14.23
CA PRO A 28 -27.79 9.68 -14.03
C PRO A 28 -27.06 9.77 -15.38
N ILE A 29 -26.03 10.62 -15.40
CA ILE A 29 -25.13 10.80 -16.53
C ILE A 29 -24.00 9.78 -16.42
N TYR A 30 -23.72 9.11 -17.53
CA TYR A 30 -22.64 8.14 -17.68
C TYR A 30 -21.69 8.59 -18.78
N ALA A 31 -20.41 8.31 -18.59
CA ALA A 31 -19.39 8.45 -19.63
C ALA A 31 -19.15 7.08 -20.26
N ARG A 32 -19.22 7.03 -21.59
CA ARG A 32 -18.84 5.89 -22.40
C ARG A 32 -17.47 6.16 -22.99
N MET A 33 -16.53 5.29 -22.67
CA MET A 33 -15.17 5.30 -23.20
C MET A 33 -15.05 4.17 -24.22
N THR A 34 -14.54 4.48 -25.41
CA THR A 34 -14.26 3.50 -26.45
C THR A 34 -12.76 3.46 -26.67
N VAL A 35 -12.16 2.27 -26.54
CA VAL A 35 -10.74 2.02 -26.82
C VAL A 35 -10.67 0.81 -27.73
N ASN A 36 -10.11 0.97 -28.94
CA ASN A 36 -9.92 -0.13 -29.89
C ASN A 36 -11.19 -0.94 -30.15
N GLY A 37 -12.31 -0.22 -30.37
CA GLY A 37 -13.64 -0.81 -30.60
C GLY A 37 -14.35 -1.35 -29.35
N LYS A 38 -13.65 -1.55 -28.23
CA LYS A 38 -14.25 -1.98 -26.97
C LYS A 38 -14.81 -0.79 -26.20
N ARG A 39 -16.02 -0.92 -25.68
CA ARG A 39 -16.75 0.13 -24.95
C ARG A 39 -16.88 -0.21 -23.48
N ILE A 40 -16.61 0.77 -22.63
CA ILE A 40 -16.85 0.67 -21.19
C ILE A 40 -17.57 1.91 -20.68
N GLU A 41 -18.31 1.76 -19.59
CA GLU A 41 -19.16 2.81 -19.03
C GLU A 41 -18.78 3.09 -17.58
N ILE A 42 -18.66 4.37 -17.23
CA ILE A 42 -18.42 4.83 -15.85
C ILE A 42 -19.46 5.87 -15.44
N SER A 43 -19.84 5.83 -14.16
CA SER A 43 -20.76 6.83 -13.59
C SER A 43 -20.03 8.15 -13.39
N VAL A 44 -20.65 9.24 -13.86
CA VAL A 44 -20.13 10.60 -13.68
C VAL A 44 -20.54 11.18 -12.32
N LYS A 45 -21.34 10.45 -11.52
CA LYS A 45 -21.86 10.90 -10.20
C LYS A 45 -22.62 12.25 -10.29
N ARG A 46 -23.27 12.48 -11.42
CA ARG A 46 -24.17 13.61 -11.70
C ARG A 46 -25.44 13.10 -12.34
N SER A 47 -26.54 13.82 -12.15
CA SER A 47 -27.84 13.51 -12.74
C SER A 47 -28.51 14.78 -13.24
N ILE A 48 -29.37 14.61 -14.25
CA ILE A 48 -30.11 15.69 -14.88
C ILE A 48 -31.49 15.18 -15.32
N GLU A 49 -32.44 16.11 -15.42
CA GLU A 49 -33.75 15.83 -15.99
C GLU A 49 -33.62 15.53 -17.49
N GLU A 50 -34.33 14.53 -17.99
CA GLU A 50 -34.24 14.10 -19.40
C GLU A 50 -34.53 15.25 -20.37
N HIS A 51 -35.55 16.06 -20.05
CA HIS A 51 -35.93 17.21 -20.86
C HIS A 51 -34.90 18.34 -20.84
N ASN A 52 -33.83 18.27 -20.04
CA ASN A 52 -32.72 19.23 -19.99
C ASN A 52 -31.43 18.65 -20.58
N TRP A 53 -31.49 17.50 -21.25
CA TRP A 53 -30.36 16.86 -21.92
C TRP A 53 -30.42 17.00 -23.44
N ASN A 54 -29.27 17.15 -24.08
CA ASN A 54 -29.09 17.03 -25.52
C ASN A 54 -28.38 15.71 -25.81
N ALA A 55 -29.12 14.70 -26.29
CA ALA A 55 -28.59 13.36 -26.54
C ALA A 55 -27.54 13.33 -27.65
N THR A 56 -27.71 14.15 -28.70
CA THR A 56 -26.78 14.22 -29.83
C THR A 56 -25.44 14.82 -29.43
N LYS A 57 -25.47 15.89 -28.63
CA LYS A 57 -24.25 16.57 -28.15
C LYS A 57 -23.64 15.91 -26.90
N GLY A 58 -24.41 15.08 -26.20
CA GLY A 58 -23.97 14.48 -24.92
C GLY A 58 -23.75 15.54 -23.84
N MET A 59 -24.61 16.56 -23.77
CA MET A 59 -24.46 17.66 -22.82
C MET A 59 -25.81 18.20 -22.35
N ALA A 60 -25.81 18.94 -21.25
CA ALA A 60 -26.99 19.60 -20.74
C ALA A 60 -27.37 20.79 -21.65
N LYS A 61 -28.68 21.00 -21.91
CA LYS A 61 -29.21 22.10 -22.73
C LYS A 61 -29.82 23.20 -21.85
N GLY A 62 -29.70 24.44 -22.33
CA GLY A 62 -30.16 25.65 -21.64
C GLY A 62 -29.02 26.47 -21.02
N SER A 63 -29.37 27.67 -20.53
CA SER A 63 -28.43 28.67 -20.00
C SER A 63 -28.54 28.87 -18.48
N ARG A 64 -29.37 28.08 -17.79
CA ARG A 64 -29.51 28.15 -16.34
C ARG A 64 -28.17 27.82 -15.65
N GLU A 65 -27.88 28.48 -14.54
CA GLU A 65 -26.62 28.31 -13.81
C GLU A 65 -26.32 26.84 -13.47
N GLY A 66 -27.35 26.06 -13.09
CA GLY A 66 -27.23 24.62 -12.83
C GLY A 66 -26.80 23.82 -14.06
N THR A 67 -27.32 24.15 -15.24
CA THR A 67 -26.96 23.51 -16.52
C THR A 67 -25.52 23.82 -16.92
N VAL A 68 -25.10 25.08 -16.77
CA VAL A 68 -23.72 25.52 -17.05
C VAL A 68 -22.72 24.80 -16.14
N LYS A 69 -23.03 24.68 -14.84
CA LYS A 69 -22.21 23.93 -13.87
C LYS A 69 -22.07 22.45 -14.26
N VAL A 70 -23.14 21.81 -14.72
CA VAL A 70 -23.09 20.42 -15.19
C VAL A 70 -22.18 20.30 -16.40
N ASN A 71 -22.31 21.14 -17.42
CA ASN A 71 -21.47 21.08 -18.62
C ASN A 71 -19.99 21.32 -18.29
N LYS A 72 -19.68 22.32 -17.47
CA LYS A 72 -18.30 22.57 -17.01
C LYS A 72 -17.71 21.36 -16.30
N TYR A 73 -18.50 20.67 -15.47
CA TYR A 73 -18.07 19.44 -14.82
C TYR A 73 -17.82 18.30 -15.83
N LEU A 74 -18.70 18.13 -16.83
CA LEU A 74 -18.53 17.14 -17.89
C LEU A 74 -17.27 17.39 -18.71
N ASP A 75 -16.97 18.65 -19.02
CA ASP A 75 -15.75 19.03 -19.73
C ASP A 75 -14.50 18.70 -18.92
N GLN A 76 -14.48 19.03 -17.63
CA GLN A 76 -13.38 18.66 -16.72
C GLN A 76 -13.22 17.15 -16.61
N PHE A 77 -14.34 16.41 -16.48
CA PHE A 77 -14.32 14.95 -16.41
C PHE A 77 -13.78 14.33 -17.70
N LYS A 78 -14.20 14.85 -18.87
CA LYS A 78 -13.68 14.43 -20.17
C LYS A 78 -12.18 14.70 -20.30
N ALA A 79 -11.73 15.88 -19.88
CA ALA A 79 -10.32 16.25 -19.89
C ALA A 79 -9.48 15.26 -19.05
N GLY A 80 -9.94 14.88 -17.85
CA GLY A 80 -9.26 13.90 -17.00
C GLY A 80 -9.17 12.51 -17.63
N ILE A 81 -10.19 12.07 -18.37
CA ILE A 81 -10.14 10.79 -19.12
C ILE A 81 -9.11 10.87 -20.24
N ILE A 82 -9.09 11.97 -21.00
CA ILE A 82 -8.14 12.18 -22.10
C ILE A 82 -6.70 12.19 -21.56
N ASP A 83 -6.45 12.91 -20.47
CA ASP A 83 -5.13 12.95 -19.82
C ASP A 83 -4.69 11.55 -19.36
N SER A 84 -5.58 10.79 -18.72
CA SER A 84 -5.31 9.39 -18.32
C SER A 84 -4.91 8.51 -19.50
N TYR A 85 -5.59 8.67 -20.64
CA TYR A 85 -5.27 7.95 -21.87
C TYR A 85 -3.90 8.37 -22.46
N GLN A 86 -3.60 9.68 -22.46
CA GLN A 86 -2.32 10.21 -22.90
C GLN A 86 -1.15 9.72 -22.03
N GLN A 87 -1.33 9.67 -20.70
CA GLN A 87 -0.34 9.11 -19.80
C GLN A 87 -0.03 7.64 -20.12
N LEU A 88 -1.06 6.83 -20.37
CA LEU A 88 -0.89 5.42 -20.75
C LEU A 88 -0.16 5.25 -22.09
N LEU A 89 -0.42 6.13 -23.07
CA LEU A 89 0.30 6.17 -24.35
C LEU A 89 1.78 6.51 -24.15
N LEU A 90 2.09 7.53 -23.34
CA LEU A 90 3.46 7.94 -23.03
C LEU A 90 4.25 6.85 -22.32
N GLN A 91 3.59 6.09 -21.44
CA GLN A 91 4.16 4.93 -20.76
C GLN A 91 4.35 3.70 -21.67
N LYS A 92 3.94 3.78 -22.95
CA LYS A 92 3.99 2.65 -23.91
C LYS A 92 3.28 1.39 -23.41
N LYS A 93 2.24 1.54 -22.57
CA LYS A 93 1.45 0.42 -22.06
C LYS A 93 0.46 -0.09 -23.13
N PHE A 94 0.10 -1.37 -23.04
CA PHE A 94 -0.98 -1.93 -23.86
C PHE A 94 -2.33 -1.40 -23.35
N ILE A 95 -2.93 -0.46 -24.07
CA ILE A 95 -4.13 0.25 -23.59
C ILE A 95 -5.40 -0.57 -23.86
N THR A 96 -6.05 -1.01 -22.80
CA THR A 96 -7.38 -1.61 -22.82
C THR A 96 -8.42 -0.64 -22.26
N ALA A 97 -9.71 -0.89 -22.55
CA ALA A 97 -10.80 -0.08 -22.00
C ALA A 97 -10.87 -0.25 -20.47
N GLU A 98 -10.56 -1.44 -19.97
CA GLU A 98 -10.50 -1.79 -18.56
C GLU A 98 -9.38 -1.03 -17.84
N LEU A 99 -8.15 -1.06 -18.37
CA LEU A 99 -7.01 -0.32 -17.81
C LEU A 99 -7.29 1.18 -17.74
N LEU A 100 -7.86 1.74 -18.82
CA LEU A 100 -8.22 3.16 -18.84
C LEU A 100 -9.31 3.48 -17.80
N LYS A 101 -10.31 2.60 -17.63
CA LYS A 101 -11.31 2.75 -16.58
C LYS A 101 -10.66 2.75 -15.20
N GLU A 102 -9.79 1.79 -14.90
CA GLU A 102 -9.10 1.69 -13.62
C GLU A 102 -8.28 2.93 -13.31
N LYS A 103 -7.57 3.46 -14.31
CA LYS A 103 -6.83 4.72 -14.21
C LYS A 103 -7.73 5.90 -13.88
N VAL A 104 -8.86 6.03 -14.60
CA VAL A 104 -9.83 7.13 -14.42
C VAL A 104 -10.58 7.05 -13.10
N THR A 105 -10.96 5.85 -12.65
CA THR A 105 -11.68 5.67 -11.39
C THR A 105 -10.77 5.67 -10.16
N GLY A 106 -9.45 5.75 -10.35
CA GLY A 106 -8.45 5.66 -9.28
C GLY A 106 -8.31 4.25 -8.70
N SER A 107 -8.86 3.23 -9.36
CA SER A 107 -8.76 1.83 -8.94
C SER A 107 -7.35 1.26 -9.12
N ASP A 108 -6.56 1.85 -10.02
CA ASP A 108 -5.14 1.53 -10.21
C ASP A 108 -4.29 1.86 -8.95
N GLN A 109 -4.66 2.91 -8.20
CA GLN A 109 -4.00 3.24 -6.92
C GLN A 109 -4.60 2.48 -5.73
N ALA A 110 -5.88 2.10 -5.80
CA ALA A 110 -6.57 1.31 -4.78
C ALA A 110 -5.85 -0.03 -4.47
N GLU A 111 -5.05 -0.50 -5.42
CA GLU A 111 -4.35 -1.77 -5.36
C GLU A 111 -3.02 -1.75 -4.60
N PHE A 112 -2.37 -0.60 -4.39
CA PHE A 112 -1.02 -0.55 -3.82
C PHE A 112 -1.02 0.11 -2.45
N THR A 113 -1.59 -0.60 -1.47
CA THR A 113 -1.63 -0.16 -0.08
C THR A 113 -0.59 -0.86 0.79
N ILE A 114 -0.36 -0.30 1.98
CA ILE A 114 0.50 -0.91 2.99
C ILE A 114 -0.04 -2.28 3.41
N CYS A 115 -1.35 -2.42 3.62
CA CYS A 115 -1.92 -3.72 4.00
C CYS A 115 -1.77 -4.76 2.87
N LYS A 116 -2.02 -4.40 1.61
CA LYS A 116 -1.84 -5.33 0.49
C LYS A 116 -0.38 -5.74 0.32
N LEU A 117 0.58 -4.85 0.56
CA LEU A 117 2.00 -5.19 0.63
C LEU A 117 2.31 -6.20 1.73
N MET A 118 1.74 -6.02 2.92
CA MET A 118 1.92 -6.97 4.03
C MET A 118 1.35 -8.34 3.68
N GLU A 119 0.15 -8.38 3.10
CA GLU A 119 -0.50 -9.62 2.65
C GLU A 119 0.33 -10.33 1.59
N TYR A 120 0.78 -9.60 0.57
CA TYR A 120 1.64 -10.12 -0.48
C TYR A 120 2.96 -10.67 0.09
N HIS A 121 3.63 -9.90 0.96
CA HIS A 121 4.83 -10.36 1.66
C HIS A 121 4.56 -11.66 2.44
N ASN A 122 3.43 -11.75 3.13
CA ASN A 122 3.08 -12.92 3.94
C ASN A 122 2.78 -14.15 3.07
N SER A 123 2.13 -13.98 1.92
CA SER A 123 1.84 -15.10 1.01
C SER A 123 3.07 -15.57 0.25
N ASP A 124 3.90 -14.63 -0.22
CA ASP A 124 5.05 -14.91 -1.09
C ASP A 124 6.27 -15.38 -0.27
N GLN A 125 6.60 -14.66 0.80
CA GLN A 125 7.78 -14.95 1.62
C GLN A 125 7.46 -15.80 2.86
N GLY A 126 6.18 -15.89 3.26
CA GLY A 126 5.81 -16.58 4.50
C GLY A 126 6.09 -18.08 4.50
N GLN A 127 6.12 -18.72 3.32
CA GLN A 127 6.48 -20.14 3.19
C GLN A 127 7.99 -20.38 3.25
N LEU A 128 8.80 -19.35 2.95
CA LEU A 128 10.26 -19.44 2.88
C LEU A 128 10.92 -19.05 4.21
N LEU A 129 10.20 -18.34 5.08
CA LEU A 129 10.73 -17.81 6.33
C LEU A 129 10.40 -18.70 7.51
N GLU A 130 11.40 -18.88 8.38
CA GLU A 130 11.22 -19.57 9.66
C GLU A 130 10.03 -19.00 10.46
N PRO A 131 9.24 -19.85 11.15
CA PRO A 131 8.06 -19.39 11.90
C PRO A 131 8.35 -18.28 12.90
N GLY A 132 9.52 -18.33 13.56
CA GLY A 132 9.97 -17.29 14.48
C GLY A 132 10.20 -15.93 13.79
N THR A 133 10.70 -15.94 12.57
CA THR A 133 10.89 -14.73 11.76
C THR A 133 9.54 -14.18 11.31
N MET A 134 8.62 -15.02 10.86
CA MET A 134 7.27 -14.59 10.47
C MET A 134 6.48 -14.01 11.64
N LYS A 135 6.59 -14.60 12.83
CA LYS A 135 6.02 -14.02 14.06
C LYS A 135 6.46 -12.58 14.27
N ASN A 136 7.74 -12.28 14.07
CA ASN A 136 8.28 -10.94 14.19
C ASN A 136 7.76 -9.97 13.12
N TYR A 137 7.53 -10.45 11.89
CA TYR A 137 6.85 -9.66 10.86
C TYR A 137 5.42 -9.34 11.27
N TYR A 138 4.63 -10.32 11.73
CA TYR A 138 3.26 -10.06 12.20
C TYR A 138 3.21 -9.03 13.34
N THR A 139 4.15 -9.07 14.29
CA THR A 139 4.26 -8.01 15.32
C THR A 139 4.54 -6.65 14.72
N THR A 140 5.45 -6.57 13.74
CA THR A 140 5.77 -5.31 13.04
C THR A 140 4.55 -4.78 12.28
N GLN A 141 3.84 -5.65 11.57
CA GLN A 141 2.62 -5.32 10.83
C GLN A 141 1.52 -4.80 11.75
N LYS A 142 1.34 -5.42 12.93
CA LYS A 142 0.44 -4.93 13.97
C LYS A 142 0.77 -3.49 14.36
N TYR A 143 2.04 -3.19 14.67
CA TYR A 143 2.45 -1.85 15.08
C TYR A 143 2.27 -0.81 13.97
N ILE A 144 2.52 -1.17 12.71
CA ILE A 144 2.25 -0.27 11.57
C ILE A 144 0.75 0.04 11.47
N LYS A 145 -0.13 -0.97 11.59
CA LYS A 145 -1.58 -0.78 11.56
C LYS A 145 -2.08 0.08 12.72
N GLU A 146 -1.56 -0.13 13.93
CA GLU A 146 -1.86 0.71 15.11
C GLU A 146 -1.42 2.16 14.89
N PHE A 147 -0.19 2.38 14.42
CA PHE A 147 0.32 3.70 14.07
C PHE A 147 -0.57 4.41 13.06
N ILE A 148 -0.93 3.73 11.96
CA ILE A 148 -1.77 4.30 10.90
C ILE A 148 -3.13 4.74 11.47
N LYS A 149 -3.75 3.88 12.29
CA LYS A 149 -5.03 4.15 12.93
C LYS A 149 -4.96 5.33 13.91
N GLU A 150 -3.93 5.39 14.73
CA GLU A 150 -3.78 6.43 15.75
C GLU A 150 -3.44 7.79 15.12
N ARG A 151 -2.47 7.82 14.20
CA ARG A 151 -1.91 9.05 13.64
C ARG A 151 -2.76 9.64 12.51
N PHE A 152 -3.29 8.80 11.63
CA PHE A 152 -3.98 9.23 10.40
C PHE A 152 -5.48 8.95 10.41
N LYS A 153 -6.02 8.30 11.45
CA LYS A 153 -7.45 7.97 11.59
C LYS A 153 -8.03 7.17 10.42
N THR A 154 -7.19 6.38 9.77
CA THR A 154 -7.54 5.46 8.68
C THR A 154 -7.08 4.04 9.03
N SER A 155 -7.60 3.01 8.36
CA SER A 155 -7.14 1.64 8.51
C SER A 155 -5.95 1.29 7.62
N ASP A 156 -5.70 2.09 6.58
CA ASP A 156 -4.69 1.81 5.56
C ASP A 156 -4.21 3.11 4.89
N LYS A 157 -3.09 3.03 4.16
CA LYS A 157 -2.57 4.11 3.30
C LYS A 157 -2.01 3.55 2.00
N TYR A 158 -2.00 4.39 0.98
CA TYR A 158 -1.32 4.06 -0.27
C TYR A 158 0.20 4.10 -0.07
N LEU A 159 0.90 3.21 -0.76
CA LEU A 159 2.37 3.19 -0.77
C LEU A 159 2.93 4.52 -1.33
N SER A 160 2.24 5.12 -2.31
CA SER A 160 2.61 6.41 -2.90
C SER A 160 2.58 7.58 -1.91
N GLU A 161 1.89 7.45 -0.77
CA GLU A 161 1.84 8.47 0.28
C GLU A 161 2.96 8.32 1.32
N LEU A 162 3.79 7.28 1.19
CA LEU A 162 4.93 7.07 2.08
C LEU A 162 6.05 8.06 1.75
N SER A 163 6.52 8.75 2.78
CA SER A 163 7.61 9.71 2.71
C SER A 163 8.63 9.43 3.80
N TYR A 164 9.81 10.04 3.70
CA TYR A 164 10.79 10.02 4.79
C TYR A 164 10.16 10.41 6.14
N LYS A 165 9.28 11.43 6.13
CA LYS A 165 8.54 11.86 7.32
C LYS A 165 7.63 10.76 7.88
N PHE A 166 7.00 9.94 7.03
CA PHE A 166 6.21 8.80 7.51
C PHE A 166 7.10 7.82 8.28
N ILE A 167 8.30 7.51 7.75
CA ILE A 167 9.25 6.60 8.39
C ILE A 167 9.67 7.14 9.76
N THR A 168 10.05 8.42 9.84
CA THR A 168 10.48 9.04 11.11
C THR A 168 9.32 9.18 12.10
N ASP A 169 8.11 9.47 11.63
CA ASP A 169 6.92 9.52 12.50
C ASP A 169 6.58 8.12 13.03
N PHE A 170 6.78 7.07 12.23
CA PHE A 170 6.61 5.68 12.67
C PHE A 170 7.67 5.26 13.70
N GLU A 171 8.94 5.62 13.49
CA GLU A 171 9.99 5.44 14.49
C GLU A 171 9.63 6.15 15.80
N TYR A 172 9.23 7.42 15.73
CA TYR A 172 8.81 8.18 16.90
C TYR A 172 7.62 7.52 17.61
N TYR A 173 6.66 6.99 16.86
CA TYR A 173 5.55 6.23 17.40
C TYR A 173 6.04 4.99 18.18
N LEU A 174 6.91 4.16 17.58
CA LEU A 174 7.45 2.97 18.24
C LEU A 174 8.19 3.30 19.54
N ARG A 175 8.91 4.43 19.55
CA ARG A 175 9.68 4.90 20.71
C ARG A 175 8.79 5.32 21.88
N ASN A 176 7.61 5.85 21.58
CA ASN A 176 6.66 6.39 22.56
C ASN A 176 5.45 5.48 22.84
N ARG A 177 5.33 4.35 22.13
CA ARG A 177 4.24 3.39 22.32
C ARG A 177 4.24 2.84 23.74
N THR A 178 3.07 2.82 24.37
CA THR A 178 2.86 2.14 25.65
C THR A 178 2.83 0.63 25.42
N PRO A 179 3.69 -0.16 26.08
CA PRO A 179 3.67 -1.60 25.95
C PRO A 179 2.38 -2.19 26.54
N GLU A 180 1.94 -3.33 26.00
CA GLU A 180 0.81 -4.06 26.56
C GLU A 180 1.16 -4.59 27.96
N LYS A 181 0.15 -4.93 28.76
CA LYS A 181 0.34 -5.39 30.14
C LYS A 181 1.30 -6.61 30.17
N GLY A 182 2.43 -6.46 30.85
CA GLY A 182 3.48 -7.50 30.95
C GLY A 182 4.58 -7.43 29.88
N GLN A 183 4.52 -6.51 28.92
CA GLN A 183 5.59 -6.29 27.94
C GLN A 183 6.55 -5.19 28.41
N LYS A 184 7.83 -5.36 28.09
CA LYS A 184 8.84 -4.31 28.27
C LYS A 184 8.72 -3.29 27.14
N ARG A 185 9.10 -2.03 27.41
CA ARG A 185 9.29 -1.04 26.35
C ARG A 185 10.35 -1.52 25.36
N LEU A 186 10.19 -1.15 24.10
CA LEU A 186 11.18 -1.44 23.07
C LEU A 186 12.49 -0.70 23.40
N ASN A 187 13.60 -1.44 23.41
CA ASN A 187 14.92 -0.83 23.37
C ASN A 187 15.26 -0.38 21.93
N ASN A 188 16.37 0.35 21.75
CA ASN A 188 16.75 0.86 20.43
C ASN A 188 16.89 -0.27 19.41
N ASN A 189 17.60 -1.35 19.73
CA ASN A 189 17.78 -2.47 18.82
C ASN A 189 16.47 -3.16 18.43
N GLY A 190 15.55 -3.35 19.38
CA GLY A 190 14.22 -3.91 19.13
C GLY A 190 13.41 -3.01 18.18
N LEU A 191 13.43 -1.70 18.43
CA LEU A 191 12.81 -0.71 17.55
C LEU A 191 13.40 -0.78 16.15
N MET A 192 14.73 -0.73 16.03
CA MET A 192 15.43 -0.78 14.74
C MET A 192 15.14 -2.07 13.98
N LYS A 193 14.91 -3.20 14.67
CA LYS A 193 14.45 -4.44 14.02
C LYS A 193 13.04 -4.33 13.44
N HIS A 194 12.15 -3.55 14.04
CA HIS A 194 10.85 -3.26 13.41
C HIS A 194 11.01 -2.36 12.18
N ILE A 195 11.85 -1.33 12.25
CA ILE A 195 12.14 -0.46 11.11
C ILE A 195 12.81 -1.25 9.97
N GLU A 196 13.77 -2.13 10.27
CA GLU A 196 14.44 -3.00 9.31
C GLU A 196 13.45 -3.89 8.56
N ARG A 197 12.48 -4.51 9.26
CA ARG A 197 11.44 -5.33 8.63
C ARG A 197 10.48 -4.51 7.77
N PHE A 198 10.14 -3.30 8.20
CA PHE A 198 9.31 -2.41 7.38
C PHE A 198 10.05 -1.98 6.12
N CYS A 199 11.33 -1.60 6.23
CA CYS A 199 12.20 -1.31 5.11
C CYS A 199 12.29 -2.48 4.13
N LYS A 200 12.45 -3.72 4.62
CA LYS A 200 12.42 -4.92 3.77
C LYS A 200 11.12 -5.08 2.97
N MET A 201 9.96 -4.83 3.59
CA MET A 201 8.67 -4.86 2.88
C MET A 201 8.58 -3.73 1.84
N ILE A 202 9.03 -2.51 2.17
CA ILE A 202 9.03 -1.40 1.21
C ILE A 202 9.98 -1.68 0.03
N ASN A 203 11.17 -2.23 0.28
CA ASN A 203 12.09 -2.63 -0.79
C ASN A 203 11.51 -3.72 -1.68
N LEU A 204 10.64 -4.59 -1.16
CA LEU A 204 9.86 -5.50 -1.99
C LEU A 204 8.91 -4.73 -2.91
N ALA A 205 8.15 -3.76 -2.39
CA ALA A 205 7.28 -2.91 -3.21
C ALA A 205 8.03 -2.13 -4.29
N VAL A 206 9.23 -1.60 -3.98
CA VAL A 206 10.09 -0.92 -4.95
C VAL A 206 10.51 -1.87 -6.06
N ARG A 207 10.96 -3.09 -5.73
CA ARG A 207 11.34 -4.12 -6.72
C ARG A 207 10.20 -4.58 -7.60
N LEU A 208 8.97 -4.55 -7.09
CA LEU A 208 7.75 -4.86 -7.84
C LEU A 208 7.19 -3.66 -8.61
N GLU A 209 7.86 -2.50 -8.54
CA GLU A 209 7.41 -1.25 -9.17
C GLU A 209 6.04 -0.77 -8.67
N TRP A 210 5.67 -1.10 -7.43
CA TRP A 210 4.43 -0.63 -6.79
C TRP A 210 4.56 0.80 -6.23
N ILE A 211 5.79 1.29 -6.11
CA ILE A 211 6.12 2.64 -5.67
C ILE A 211 7.30 3.18 -6.47
N ASP A 212 7.18 4.42 -6.96
CA ASP A 212 8.18 5.04 -7.83
C ASP A 212 9.45 5.50 -7.08
N ARG A 213 9.30 5.83 -5.79
CA ARG A 213 10.38 6.38 -4.96
C ARG A 213 10.47 5.63 -3.65
N ASP A 214 11.68 5.25 -3.27
CA ASP A 214 11.94 4.61 -1.98
C ASP A 214 11.89 5.64 -0.82
N PRO A 215 10.91 5.56 0.10
CA PRO A 215 10.84 6.46 1.26
C PRO A 215 11.96 6.20 2.29
N PHE A 216 12.65 5.05 2.21
CA PHE A 216 13.80 4.71 3.06
C PHE A 216 15.14 5.16 2.48
N HIS A 217 15.20 5.73 1.27
CA HIS A 217 16.45 6.05 0.58
C HIS A 217 17.45 6.85 1.42
N ALA A 218 16.97 7.78 2.26
CA ALA A 218 17.78 8.62 3.14
C ALA A 218 17.79 8.18 4.62
N TYR A 219 17.13 7.07 4.95
CA TYR A 219 16.99 6.59 6.33
C TYR A 219 18.14 5.65 6.70
N GLN A 220 18.73 5.86 7.89
CA GLN A 220 19.85 5.05 8.39
C GLN A 220 19.45 4.28 9.64
N LEU A 221 19.56 2.95 9.58
CA LEU A 221 19.38 2.07 10.73
C LEU A 221 20.59 2.18 11.67
N LYS A 222 20.36 2.56 12.93
CA LYS A 222 21.41 2.73 13.94
C LYS A 222 21.19 1.82 15.13
N PHE A 223 21.96 0.74 15.21
CA PHE A 223 21.91 -0.23 16.31
C PHE A 223 22.92 0.14 17.40
N ASP A 224 22.51 -0.01 18.66
CA ASP A 224 23.41 0.08 19.80
C ASP A 224 24.27 -1.19 19.84
N LYS A 225 25.58 -1.02 19.96
CA LYS A 225 26.51 -2.13 20.16
C LYS A 225 26.17 -2.82 21.48
N VAL A 226 25.86 -4.11 21.42
CA VAL A 226 25.66 -4.94 22.61
C VAL A 226 26.87 -5.86 22.72
N GLU A 227 27.63 -5.70 23.78
CA GLU A 227 28.70 -6.65 24.10
C GLU A 227 28.06 -7.87 24.74
N ARG A 228 28.27 -9.03 24.10
CA ARG A 228 27.84 -10.30 24.65
C ARG A 228 28.95 -10.77 25.58
N GLU A 229 28.64 -10.85 26.86
CA GLU A 229 29.51 -11.55 27.80
C GLU A 229 29.60 -13.01 27.36
N TYR A 230 30.83 -13.51 27.29
CA TYR A 230 31.12 -14.91 27.04
C TYR A 230 31.85 -15.44 28.26
N LEU A 231 31.67 -16.73 28.52
CA LEU A 231 32.38 -17.39 29.61
C LEU A 231 33.85 -17.57 29.21
N THR A 232 34.75 -17.15 30.09
CA THR A 232 36.16 -17.54 30.00
C THR A 232 36.31 -19.05 30.20
N LYS A 233 37.45 -19.63 29.79
CA LYS A 233 37.70 -21.07 29.97
C LYS A 233 37.60 -21.50 31.44
N ASP A 234 38.07 -20.65 32.36
CA ASP A 234 38.06 -20.93 33.79
C ASP A 234 36.65 -20.83 34.37
N GLU A 235 35.84 -19.86 33.93
CA GLU A 235 34.43 -19.76 34.31
C GLU A 235 33.60 -20.93 33.78
N LEU A 236 33.88 -21.38 32.55
CA LEU A 236 33.24 -22.56 31.98
C LEU A 236 33.60 -23.82 32.77
N ALA A 237 34.89 -24.04 33.07
CA ALA A 237 35.34 -25.17 33.89
C ALA A 237 34.75 -25.14 35.31
N GLY A 238 34.63 -23.94 35.91
CA GLY A 238 33.99 -23.76 37.20
C GLY A 238 32.49 -24.09 37.19
N ILE A 239 31.80 -23.80 36.08
CA ILE A 239 30.39 -24.19 35.90
C ILE A 239 30.27 -25.71 35.71
N GLU A 240 31.11 -26.33 34.88
CA GLU A 240 31.12 -27.78 34.65
C GLU A 240 31.37 -28.58 35.93
N ALA A 241 32.25 -28.11 36.81
CA ALA A 241 32.56 -28.77 38.09
C ALA A 241 31.47 -28.58 39.16
N LYS A 242 30.50 -27.68 38.96
CA LYS A 242 29.51 -27.31 39.97
C LYS A 242 28.46 -28.41 40.15
N LYS A 243 28.42 -29.04 41.32
CA LYS A 243 27.35 -30.01 41.66
C LYS A 243 26.09 -29.28 42.11
N PHE A 244 25.02 -29.39 41.33
CA PHE A 244 23.69 -28.91 41.74
C PHE A 244 22.92 -30.00 42.48
N ASN A 245 22.29 -29.64 43.59
CA ASN A 245 21.42 -30.54 44.36
C ASN A 245 20.07 -30.80 43.66
N ILE A 246 19.70 -29.97 42.69
CA ILE A 246 18.46 -30.09 41.92
C ILE A 246 18.78 -30.83 40.62
N VAL A 247 18.23 -32.03 40.46
CA VAL A 247 18.45 -32.93 39.30
C VAL A 247 18.18 -32.24 37.96
N ARG A 248 17.17 -31.37 37.87
CA ARG A 248 16.86 -30.62 36.64
C ARG A 248 17.98 -29.67 36.19
N LEU A 249 18.77 -29.14 37.11
CA LEU A 249 19.89 -28.26 36.79
C LEU A 249 21.15 -29.04 36.35
N GLN A 250 21.25 -30.33 36.71
CA GLN A 250 22.33 -31.19 36.23
C GLN A 250 22.19 -31.47 34.71
N VAL A 251 20.96 -31.52 34.19
CA VAL A 251 20.71 -31.70 32.74
C VAL A 251 21.26 -30.53 31.93
N VAL A 252 21.19 -29.31 32.46
CA VAL A 252 21.64 -28.08 31.79
C VAL A 252 23.18 -27.99 31.71
N LEU A 253 23.91 -28.68 32.60
CA LEU A 253 25.38 -28.81 32.57
C LEU A 253 25.91 -29.78 31.51
N SER A 254 25.04 -30.49 30.79
CA SER A 254 25.49 -31.44 29.78
C SER A 254 26.33 -30.70 28.73
N PRO A 255 27.57 -31.15 28.43
CA PRO A 255 28.47 -30.48 27.49
C PRO A 255 27.81 -30.16 26.13
N GLN A 256 26.84 -30.98 25.71
CA GLN A 256 26.04 -30.81 24.49
C GLN A 256 25.26 -29.49 24.40
N ILE A 257 24.95 -28.82 25.52
CA ILE A 257 24.18 -27.56 25.54
C ILE A 257 25.09 -26.34 25.37
N PHE A 258 26.37 -26.43 25.76
CA PHE A 258 27.32 -25.30 25.74
C PHE A 258 28.11 -25.16 24.43
N PHE A 259 28.01 -26.12 23.49
CA PHE A 259 28.76 -26.09 22.23
C PHE A 259 28.32 -25.02 21.19
N PHE A 260 27.36 -24.15 21.51
CA PHE A 260 26.91 -23.07 20.60
C PHE A 260 27.59 -21.71 20.85
N SER A 261 28.79 -21.69 21.45
CA SER A 261 29.52 -20.45 21.80
C SER A 261 31.00 -20.45 21.38
N LEU A 262 31.33 -21.03 20.23
CA LEU A 262 32.61 -20.79 19.55
C LEU A 262 32.37 -20.17 18.17
#